data_AF-A0A399YHI1-F1
#
_entry.id   AF-A0A399YHI1-F1
#
_cell.length_a   1.000
_cell.length_b   1.000
_cell.length_c   1.000
_cell.angle_alpha   90.00
_cell.angle_beta   90.00
_cell.angle_gamma   90.00
#
_symmetry.space_group_name_H-M   'P 1'
#
loop_
_entity.id
_entity.type
_entity.pdbx_description
1 polymer ?
#
loop_
_entity_poly.entity_id
_entity_poly.type
_entity_poly.pdbx_seq_one_letter_code
_entity_poly.pdbx_strand_id
1 'polypeptide(L)'
;VNLGTGTVDERFAPVVRAFTDALRAQRVQGHQLDVRENVKFEGRALAWWVHERYPGVGVCLALEFKKTFMDEWTGEPDREHLQQLQEALAATHGPVLEALGELGAV
;
A
#
# COMPACT_ATOMS: atom_id res chain seq x y z
N VAL A 1 -7.80 -3.94 -0.77
CA VAL A 1 -6.35 -3.84 -0.99
C VAL A 1 -5.67 -4.68 0.06
N ASN A 2 -4.88 -5.67 -0.35
CA ASN A 2 -4.03 -6.42 0.57
C ASN A 2 -2.67 -5.73 0.62
N LEU A 3 -2.24 -5.35 1.82
CA LEU A 3 -0.94 -4.76 2.11
C LEU A 3 -0.03 -5.87 2.66
N GLY A 4 0.99 -6.25 1.90
CA GLY A 4 1.98 -7.24 2.31
C GLY A 4 3.07 -6.60 3.19
N THR A 5 3.08 -6.97 4.47
CA THR A 5 4.00 -6.43 5.50
C THR A 5 4.79 -7.50 6.23
N GLY A 6 4.75 -8.76 5.79
CA GLY A 6 5.26 -9.91 6.56
C GLY A 6 6.74 -9.88 6.91
N THR A 7 7.56 -9.11 6.19
CA THR A 7 8.99 -8.92 6.49
C THR A 7 9.35 -7.46 6.84
N VAL A 8 8.35 -6.60 7.03
CA VAL A 8 8.58 -5.21 7.45
C VAL A 8 9.04 -5.19 8.90
N ASP A 9 10.13 -4.48 9.18
CA ASP A 9 10.62 -4.26 10.54
C ASP A 9 9.62 -3.41 11.34
N GLU A 10 9.40 -3.75 12.61
CA GLU A 10 8.48 -3.05 13.53
C GLU A 10 8.76 -1.54 13.60
N ARG A 11 10.01 -1.11 13.39
CA ARG A 11 10.38 0.30 13.32
C ARG A 11 9.61 1.08 12.25
N PHE A 12 9.15 0.43 11.19
CA PHE A 12 8.34 1.03 10.13
C PHE A 12 6.83 0.87 10.34
N ALA A 13 6.37 0.36 11.49
CA ALA A 13 4.95 0.27 11.81
C ALA A 13 4.20 1.61 11.69
N PRO A 14 4.77 2.79 12.05
CA PRO A 14 4.14 4.08 11.78
C PRO A 14 3.90 4.36 10.29
N VAL A 15 4.84 3.97 9.42
CA VAL A 15 4.72 4.12 7.95
C VAL A 15 3.62 3.22 7.39
N VAL A 16 3.57 1.96 7.86
CA VAL A 16 2.50 1.01 7.48
C VAL A 16 1.12 1.54 7.90
N ARG A 17 1.01 2.08 9.13
CA ARG A 17 -0.21 2.67 9.65
C ARG A 17 -0.63 3.89 8.84
N ALA A 18 0.29 4.81 8.57
CA ALA A 18 0.02 6.02 7.79
C ALA A 18 -0.50 5.67 6.38
N PHE A 19 0.12 4.71 5.69
CA PHE A 19 -0.37 4.22 4.41
C PHE A 19 -1.78 3.64 4.52
N THR A 20 -2.01 2.76 5.51
CA THR A 20 -3.27 2.05 5.69
C THR A 20 -4.42 3.02 5.99
N ASP A 21 -4.21 3.95 6.90
CA ASP A 21 -5.23 4.90 7.33
C ASP A 21 -5.53 5.92 6.21
N ALA A 22 -4.49 6.43 5.54
CA ALA A 22 -4.67 7.34 4.41
C ALA A 22 -5.45 6.71 3.26
N LEU A 23 -5.17 5.43 2.94
CA LEU A 23 -5.87 4.72 1.87
C LEU A 23 -7.31 4.34 2.26
N ARG A 24 -7.55 3.94 3.52
CA ARG A 24 -8.92 3.66 4.03
C ARG A 24 -9.81 4.90 4.07
N ALA A 25 -9.22 6.09 4.23
CA ALA A 25 -9.97 7.34 4.21
C ALA A 25 -10.51 7.70 2.81
N GLN A 26 -9.94 7.12 1.76
CA GLN A 26 -10.34 7.39 0.38
C GLN A 26 -11.68 6.71 0.03
N ARG A 27 -12.38 7.29 -0.94
CA ARG A 27 -13.58 6.71 -1.54
C ARG A 27 -13.37 6.45 -3.02
N VAL A 28 -13.67 5.22 -3.44
CA VAL A 28 -13.62 4.78 -4.83
C VAL A 28 -14.98 4.19 -5.15
N GLN A 29 -15.59 4.65 -6.26
CA GLN A 29 -16.95 4.28 -6.65
C GLN A 29 -17.96 4.52 -5.51
N GLY A 30 -17.77 5.58 -4.73
CA GLY A 30 -18.60 5.93 -3.58
C GLY A 30 -18.37 5.09 -2.31
N HIS A 31 -17.48 4.11 -2.33
CA HIS A 31 -17.20 3.20 -1.22
C HIS A 31 -15.83 3.43 -0.60
N GLN A 32 -15.70 3.24 0.71
CA GLN A 32 -14.38 3.20 1.36
C GLN A 32 -13.62 1.94 0.95
N LEU A 33 -12.30 2.07 0.79
CA LEU A 33 -11.44 0.93 0.47
C LEU A 33 -11.24 0.04 1.71
N ASP A 34 -11.50 -1.26 1.54
CA ASP A 34 -11.10 -2.26 2.54
C ASP A 34 -9.59 -2.55 2.37
N VAL A 35 -8.78 -2.02 3.27
CA VAL A 35 -7.32 -2.21 3.30
C VAL A 35 -6.97 -3.10 4.48
N ARG A 36 -6.24 -4.19 4.26
CA ARG A 36 -5.85 -5.12 5.33
C ARG A 36 -4.45 -5.66 5.08
N GLU A 37 -3.76 -5.98 6.15
CA GLU A 37 -2.44 -6.59 6.08
C GLU A 37 -2.54 -8.11 5.93
N ASN A 38 -1.67 -8.69 5.10
CA ASN A 38 -1.32 -10.12 5.14
C ASN A 38 -2.51 -11.11 5.06
N VAL A 39 -3.60 -10.78 4.34
CA VAL A 39 -4.81 -11.62 4.26
C VAL A 39 -4.57 -12.87 3.41
N LYS A 40 -3.99 -12.68 2.22
CA LYS A 40 -3.66 -13.77 1.28
C LYS A 40 -2.22 -13.69 0.79
N PHE A 41 -1.56 -12.56 1.02
CA PHE A 41 -0.26 -12.23 0.49
C PHE A 41 0.49 -11.36 1.50
N GLU A 42 1.71 -11.77 1.84
CA GLU A 42 2.52 -11.14 2.90
C GLU A 42 3.65 -10.26 2.35
N GLY A 43 3.60 -9.93 1.05
CA GLY A 43 4.78 -9.46 0.33
C GLY A 43 5.65 -10.64 -0.11
N ARG A 44 6.51 -10.44 -1.11
CA ARG A 44 7.51 -11.41 -1.62
C ARG A 44 8.60 -10.66 -2.41
N ALA A 45 9.54 -11.41 -2.96
CA ALA A 45 10.50 -10.97 -3.98
C ALA A 45 11.19 -9.65 -3.60
N LEU A 46 10.87 -8.55 -4.29
CA LEU A 46 11.50 -7.25 -4.06
C LEU A 46 11.39 -6.78 -2.61
N ALA A 47 10.22 -6.95 -1.98
CA ALA A 47 10.03 -6.50 -0.60
C ALA A 47 10.97 -7.25 0.35
N TRP A 48 11.06 -8.56 0.20
CA TRP A 48 11.94 -9.41 1.02
C TRP A 48 13.40 -9.09 0.76
N TRP A 49 13.79 -8.95 -0.52
CA TRP A 49 15.14 -8.58 -0.90
C TRP A 49 15.56 -7.22 -0.31
N VAL A 50 14.68 -6.21 -0.32
CA VAL A 50 14.97 -4.90 0.27
C VAL A 50 15.20 -5.02 1.77
N HIS A 51 14.31 -5.71 2.49
CA HIS A 51 14.40 -5.84 3.95
C HIS A 51 15.63 -6.66 4.38
N GLU A 52 16.00 -7.70 3.62
CA GLU A 52 17.23 -8.48 3.84
C GLU A 52 18.50 -7.67 3.53
N ARG A 53 18.50 -6.90 2.43
CA ARG A 53 19.68 -6.18 1.95
C ARG A 53 19.96 -4.88 2.70
N TYR A 54 18.92 -4.24 3.25
CA TYR A 54 18.97 -2.94 3.93
C TYR A 54 18.23 -2.96 5.28
N PRO A 55 18.63 -3.84 6.21
CA PRO A 55 17.93 -3.99 7.49
C PRO A 55 17.95 -2.68 8.29
N GLY A 56 16.80 -2.31 8.86
CA GLY A 56 16.64 -1.10 9.68
C GLY A 56 16.75 0.23 8.92
N VAL A 57 16.86 0.20 7.58
CA VAL A 57 16.99 1.39 6.73
C VAL A 57 15.99 1.38 5.58
N GLY A 58 15.81 0.24 4.91
CA GLY A 58 14.88 0.10 3.80
C GLY A 58 13.52 -0.42 4.24
N VAL A 59 12.45 0.17 3.69
CA VAL A 59 11.08 -0.35 3.78
C VAL A 59 10.46 -0.43 2.39
N CYS A 60 9.79 -1.54 2.10
CA CYS A 60 9.08 -1.79 0.86
C CYS A 60 7.69 -2.36 1.16
N LEU A 61 6.65 -1.59 0.86
CA LEU A 61 5.26 -2.02 1.00
C LEU A 61 4.80 -2.73 -0.26
N ALA A 62 4.39 -3.99 -0.15
CA ALA A 62 3.90 -4.77 -1.28
C ALA A 62 2.37 -4.64 -1.39
N LEU A 63 1.88 -4.08 -2.50
CA LEU A 63 0.45 -3.78 -2.67
C LEU A 63 -0.21 -4.76 -3.62
N GLU A 64 -1.36 -5.30 -3.23
CA GLU A 64 -2.22 -6.08 -4.12
C GLU A 64 -3.63 -5.48 -4.16
N PHE A 65 -4.02 -5.06 -5.37
CA PHE A 65 -5.36 -4.59 -5.68
C PHE A 65 -6.13 -5.72 -6.38
N LYS A 66 -7.33 -6.03 -5.87
CA LYS A 66 -8.28 -6.83 -6.65
C LYS A 66 -8.61 -6.04 -7.92
N LYS A 67 -8.71 -6.73 -9.05
CA LYS A 67 -8.97 -6.13 -10.36
C LYS A 67 -10.44 -5.73 -10.55
N THR A 68 -11.04 -5.10 -9.54
CA THR A 68 -12.43 -4.60 -9.60
C THR A 68 -12.62 -3.46 -10.61
N PHE A 69 -11.53 -2.91 -11.12
CA PHE A 69 -11.50 -1.83 -12.10
C PHE A 69 -11.46 -2.33 -13.55
N MET A 70 -11.58 -3.62 -13.81
CA MET A 70 -11.55 -4.16 -15.17
C MET A 70 -12.37 -5.44 -15.31
N ASP A 71 -12.75 -5.75 -16.55
CA ASP A 71 -13.17 -7.10 -16.92
C ASP A 71 -11.90 -7.97 -17.07
N GLU A 72 -11.78 -9.00 -16.24
CA GLU A 72 -10.60 -9.87 -16.21
C GLU A 72 -10.50 -10.83 -17.42
N TRP A 73 -11.60 -11.06 -18.14
CA TRP A 73 -11.64 -11.94 -19.30
C TRP A 73 -11.30 -11.20 -20.59
N THR A 74 -11.84 -9.99 -20.77
CA THR A 74 -11.57 -9.17 -21.95
C THR A 74 -10.30 -8.33 -21.80
N GLY A 75 -9.90 -8.04 -20.56
CA GLY A 75 -8.78 -7.15 -20.26
C GLY A 75 -9.13 -5.66 -20.34
N GLU A 76 -10.39 -5.30 -20.57
CA GLU A 76 -10.81 -3.90 -20.71
C GLU A 76 -10.97 -3.22 -19.35
N PRO A 77 -10.26 -2.11 -19.09
CA PRO A 77 -10.39 -1.37 -17.83
C PRO A 77 -11.57 -0.40 -17.86
N ASP A 78 -12.28 -0.33 -16.73
CA ASP A 78 -13.08 0.83 -16.35
C ASP A 78 -12.12 1.97 -16.01
N ARG A 79 -12.04 2.94 -16.93
CA ARG A 79 -11.10 4.06 -16.84
C ARG A 79 -11.39 4.98 -15.66
N GLU A 80 -12.65 5.18 -15.32
CA GLU A 80 -13.05 6.06 -14.22
C GLU A 80 -12.68 5.41 -12.88
N HIS A 81 -13.02 4.13 -12.70
CA HIS A 81 -12.63 3.37 -11.52
C HIS A 81 -11.10 3.32 -11.36
N LEU A 82 -10.37 3.06 -12.45
CA LEU A 82 -8.91 3.04 -12.43
C LEU A 82 -8.32 4.42 -12.07
N GLN A 83 -8.90 5.52 -12.55
CA GLN A 83 -8.47 6.87 -12.18
C GLN A 83 -8.69 7.13 -10.68
N GLN A 84 -9.86 6.78 -10.14
CA GLN A 84 -10.15 6.95 -8.71
C GLN A 84 -9.20 6.13 -7.83
N LEU A 85 -8.82 4.91 -8.25
CA LEU A 85 -7.80 4.11 -7.54
C LEU A 85 -6.42 4.77 -7.56
N GLN A 86 -6.02 5.39 -8.68
CA GLN A 86 -4.76 6.13 -8.78
C GLN A 86 -4.75 7.35 -7.87
N GLU A 87 -5.83 8.13 -7.84
CA GLU A 87 -5.99 9.28 -6.95
C GLU A 87 -5.95 8.84 -5.48
N ALA A 88 -6.65 7.75 -5.14
CA ALA A 88 -6.64 7.19 -3.80
C ALA A 88 -5.24 6.72 -3.36
N LEU A 89 -4.48 6.10 -4.27
CA LEU A 89 -3.10 5.70 -4.00
C LEU A 89 -2.19 6.93 -3.85
N ALA A 90 -2.32 7.92 -4.71
CA ALA A 90 -1.54 9.17 -4.65
C ALA A 90 -1.76 9.92 -3.32
N ALA A 91 -2.97 9.89 -2.77
CA ALA A 91 -3.29 10.51 -1.48
C ALA A 91 -2.50 9.91 -0.30
N THR A 92 -1.93 8.71 -0.44
CA THR A 92 -1.07 8.10 0.58
C THR A 92 0.33 8.69 0.63
N HIS A 93 0.78 9.37 -0.43
CA HIS A 93 2.17 9.81 -0.57
C HIS A 93 2.60 10.79 0.52
N GLY A 94 1.80 11.82 0.79
CA GLY A 94 2.08 12.81 1.84
C GLY A 94 2.20 12.16 3.23
N PRO A 95 1.14 11.49 3.72
CA PRO A 95 1.15 10.82 5.03
C PRO A 95 2.30 9.81 5.20
N VAL A 96 2.65 9.06 4.15
CA VAL A 96 3.77 8.11 4.18
C VAL A 96 5.11 8.82 4.33
N LEU A 97 5.34 9.90 3.57
CA LEU A 97 6.58 10.67 3.66
C LEU A 97 6.72 11.38 5.01
N GLU A 98 5.63 11.91 5.56
CA GLU A 98 5.58 12.50 6.89
C GLU A 98 5.96 11.47 7.96
N ALA A 99 5.29 10.31 7.96
CA ALA A 99 5.58 9.24 8.91
C ALA A 99 7.02 8.72 8.77
N LEU A 100 7.56 8.65 7.55
CA LEU A 100 8.96 8.26 7.32
C LEU A 100 9.94 9.31 7.86
N GLY A 101 9.64 10.61 7.71
CA GLY A 101 10.45 11.70 8.23
C GLY A 101 10.54 11.70 9.76
N GLU A 102 9.46 11.34 10.44
CA GLU A 102 9.41 11.21 11.90
C GLU A 102 10.32 10.09 12.43
N LEU A 103 10.58 9.05 11.64
CA LEU A 103 11.53 7.97 12.01
C LEU A 103 13.00 8.40 11.96
N GLY A 104 13.31 9.50 11.26
CA GLY A 104 14.66 10.04 11.06
C GLY A 104 15.01 11.23 11.95
N ALA A 105 14.14 11.62 12.88
CA ALA A 105 14.41 12.61 13.91
C ALA A 105 14.92 11.93 15.20
N VAL A 106 16.06 11.23 15.11
CA VAL A 106 16.88 10.80 16.26
C VAL A 106 18.36 10.95 15.91
#